data_AF-A0A821J2A0-F1
#
_entry.id   AF-A0A821J2A0-F1
#
_cell.length_a   1.000
_cell.length_b   1.000
_cell.length_c   1.000
_cell.angle_alpha   90.00
_cell.angle_beta   90.00
_cell.angle_gamma   90.00
#
_symmetry.space_group_name_H-M   'P 1'
#
loop_
_entity.id
_entity.type
_entity.pdbx_description
1 polymer ?
#
loop_
_entity_poly.entity_id
_entity_poly.type
_entity_poly.pdbx_seq_one_letter_code
_entity_poly.pdbx_strand_id
1 'polypeptide(L)'
;MGCRALEFDCYDGDDGQPIVKHAFTLVKPCSFESIIRLIQPNLFKTSPYPVILNIENHCSPAQQKQLARILKNYLGDYLVTKHLSNQDLHVLPSPEDLKYRVLVRSVPVAKSKKSNETSSSEEASEHSSWNPSSK
;
A
#
# COMPACT_ATOMS: atom_id res chain seq x y z
N MET A 1 -14.87 -6.10 17.52
CA MET A 1 -14.28 -6.61 16.26
C MET A 1 -12.79 -6.32 16.25
N GLY A 2 -11.95 -7.23 15.73
CA GLY A 2 -10.48 -7.16 15.79
C GLY A 2 -9.80 -7.13 14.43
N CYS A 3 -10.38 -6.40 13.47
CA CYS A 3 -9.85 -6.31 12.11
C CYS A 3 -8.40 -5.79 12.11
N ARG A 4 -7.54 -6.41 11.30
CA ARG A 4 -6.12 -6.06 11.17
C ARG A 4 -5.75 -5.46 9.81
N ALA A 5 -6.68 -5.40 8.87
CA ALA A 5 -6.48 -4.80 7.55
C ALA A 5 -7.62 -3.82 7.25
N LEU A 6 -7.28 -2.56 6.98
CA LEU A 6 -8.23 -1.51 6.63
C LEU A 6 -7.93 -1.03 5.23
N GLU A 7 -8.97 -0.75 4.45
CA GLU A 7 -8.86 -0.32 3.06
C GLU A 7 -9.39 1.11 2.89
N PHE A 8 -8.66 1.91 2.10
CA PHE A 8 -9.01 3.29 1.78
C PHE A 8 -8.79 3.60 0.31
N ASP A 9 -9.88 3.93 -0.38
CA ASP A 9 -9.88 4.44 -1.75
C ASP A 9 -9.66 5.94 -1.73
N CYS A 10 -8.41 6.37 -1.86
CA CYS A 10 -8.00 7.76 -1.67
C CYS A 10 -7.96 8.54 -2.98
N TYR A 11 -8.65 9.67 -3.03
CA TYR A 11 -8.73 10.58 -4.18
C TYR A 11 -8.37 12.01 -3.79
N ASP A 12 -8.08 12.82 -4.80
CA ASP A 12 -7.91 14.26 -4.63
C ASP A 12 -9.22 14.91 -4.12
N GLY A 13 -9.10 15.73 -3.06
CA GLY A 13 -10.15 16.66 -2.63
C GLY A 13 -9.93 18.07 -3.19
N ASP A 14 -11.01 18.84 -3.28
CA ASP A 14 -11.00 20.17 -3.91
C ASP A 14 -10.25 21.24 -3.09
N ASP A 15 -10.10 21.02 -1.78
CA ASP A 15 -9.37 21.87 -0.84
C ASP A 15 -7.87 21.51 -0.73
N GLY A 16 -7.40 20.60 -1.60
CA GLY A 16 -6.04 20.08 -1.56
C GLY A 16 -5.79 19.02 -0.47
N GLN A 17 -6.84 18.57 0.24
CA GLN A 17 -6.75 17.47 1.20
C GLN A 17 -7.31 16.17 0.59
N PRO A 18 -6.65 15.02 0.82
CA PRO A 18 -7.12 13.76 0.29
C PRO A 18 -8.44 13.32 0.96
N ILE A 19 -9.32 12.76 0.14
CA ILE A 19 -10.61 12.22 0.55
C ILE A 19 -10.65 10.70 0.31
N VAL A 20 -11.51 10.01 1.06
CA VAL A 20 -11.86 8.61 0.83
C VAL A 20 -13.24 8.55 0.21
N LYS A 21 -13.38 7.87 -0.93
CA LYS A 21 -14.67 7.66 -1.60
C LYS A 21 -14.65 6.38 -2.42
N HIS A 22 -15.81 5.77 -2.60
CA HIS A 22 -15.97 4.67 -3.53
C HIS A 22 -16.39 5.23 -4.90
N ALA A 23 -15.52 5.06 -5.91
CA ALA A 23 -15.77 5.59 -7.24
C ALA A 23 -17.06 5.06 -7.86
N PHE A 24 -17.67 5.87 -8.73
CA PHE A 24 -18.90 5.51 -9.45
C PHE A 24 -20.11 5.22 -8.54
N THR A 25 -20.12 5.73 -7.31
CA THR A 25 -21.26 5.64 -6.39
C THR A 25 -21.70 7.00 -5.87
N LEU A 26 -22.87 7.04 -5.23
CA LEU A 26 -23.43 8.24 -4.57
C LEU A 26 -22.98 8.37 -3.11
N VAL A 27 -22.06 7.52 -2.64
CA VAL A 27 -21.56 7.58 -1.27
C VAL A 27 -20.80 8.90 -1.08
N LYS A 28 -21.17 9.65 -0.04
CA LYS A 28 -20.52 10.91 0.28
C LYS A 28 -19.04 10.66 0.64
N PRO A 29 -18.10 11.43 0.06
CA PRO A 29 -16.70 11.33 0.45
C PRO A 29 -16.47 11.72 1.91
N CYS A 30 -15.42 11.16 2.49
CA CYS A 30 -14.97 11.46 3.85
C CYS A 30 -13.53 11.98 3.83
N SER A 31 -13.17 12.85 4.78
CA SER A 31 -11.79 13.31 4.94
C SER A 31 -10.88 12.16 5.39
N PHE A 32 -9.78 11.93 4.65
CA PHE A 32 -8.79 10.92 5.03
C PHE A 32 -8.17 11.23 6.40
N GLU A 33 -7.83 12.50 6.65
CA GLU A 33 -7.27 12.96 7.94
C GLU A 33 -8.22 12.66 9.11
N SER A 34 -9.51 12.93 8.93
CA SER A 34 -10.52 12.65 9.95
C SER A 34 -10.63 11.16 10.25
N ILE A 35 -10.55 10.31 9.23
CA ILE A 35 -10.57 8.85 9.39
C ILE A 35 -9.33 8.39 10.16
N ILE A 36 -8.12 8.80 9.76
CA ILE A 36 -6.88 8.39 10.43
C ILE A 36 -6.88 8.83 11.91
N ARG A 37 -7.29 10.07 12.19
CA ARG A 37 -7.44 10.58 13.55
C ARG A 37 -8.42 9.74 14.39
N LEU A 38 -9.53 9.29 13.80
CA LEU A 38 -10.55 8.52 14.48
C LEU A 38 -10.09 7.09 14.79
N ILE A 39 -9.37 6.43 13.88
CA ILE A 39 -8.96 5.04 14.05
C ILE A 39 -7.74 4.89 14.96
N GLN A 40 -6.85 5.88 15.00
CA GLN A 40 -5.58 5.84 15.75
C GLN A 40 -5.72 5.30 17.19
N PRO A 41 -6.62 5.80 18.05
CA PRO A 41 -6.75 5.32 19.44
C PRO A 41 -7.27 3.88 19.55
N ASN A 42 -7.80 3.32 18.46
CA ASN A 42 -8.40 1.99 18.43
C ASN A 42 -7.52 0.93 17.73
N LEU A 43 -6.40 1.32 17.09
CA LEU A 43 -5.58 0.43 16.25
C LEU A 43 -5.12 -0.84 16.98
N PHE A 44 -4.87 -0.77 18.29
CA PHE A 44 -4.36 -1.89 19.08
C PHE A 44 -5.23 -2.23 20.30
N LYS A 45 -6.45 -1.70 20.38
CA LYS A 45 -7.34 -1.86 21.55
C LYS A 45 -7.76 -3.31 21.79
N THR A 46 -7.92 -4.09 20.72
CA THR A 46 -8.39 -5.49 20.78
C THR A 46 -7.31 -6.51 20.49
N SER A 47 -6.14 -6.08 20.00
CA SER A 47 -5.02 -6.95 19.63
C SER A 47 -3.73 -6.13 19.51
N PRO A 48 -2.60 -6.60 20.05
CA PRO A 48 -1.32 -5.90 19.94
C PRO A 48 -0.63 -6.10 18.58
N TYR A 49 -1.10 -7.05 17.77
CA TYR A 49 -0.49 -7.42 16.48
C TYR A 49 -0.61 -6.32 15.42
N PRO A 50 0.11 -6.33 14.30
CA PRO A 50 0.12 -5.22 13.34
C PRO A 50 -1.24 -4.86 12.74
N VAL A 51 -1.42 -3.59 12.34
CA VAL A 51 -2.46 -3.14 11.41
C VAL A 51 -1.84 -2.92 10.03
N ILE A 52 -2.55 -3.31 8.98
CA ILE A 52 -2.21 -2.99 7.60
C ILE A 52 -3.23 -1.97 7.07
N LEU A 53 -2.74 -0.84 6.56
CA LEU A 53 -3.55 0.11 5.81
C LEU A 53 -3.29 -0.12 4.32
N ASN A 54 -4.28 -0.65 3.63
CA ASN A 54 -4.31 -0.79 2.18
C ASN A 54 -4.83 0.50 1.58
N ILE A 55 -3.98 1.24 0.87
CA ILE A 55 -4.34 2.50 0.23
C ILE A 55 -4.39 2.30 -1.28
N GLU A 56 -5.60 2.35 -1.84
CA GLU A 56 -5.79 2.48 -3.28
C GLU A 56 -5.65 3.96 -3.65
N ASN A 57 -4.51 4.30 -4.26
CA ASN A 57 -4.06 5.68 -4.34
C ASN A 57 -4.36 6.28 -5.73
N HIS A 58 -5.40 7.10 -5.79
CA HIS A 58 -5.82 7.89 -6.95
C HIS A 58 -5.46 9.38 -6.82
N CYS A 59 -4.67 9.75 -5.81
CA CYS A 59 -4.30 11.14 -5.56
C CYS A 59 -3.21 11.63 -6.52
N SER A 60 -3.23 12.91 -6.85
CA SER A 60 -2.14 13.64 -7.48
C SER A 60 -0.86 13.60 -6.63
N PRO A 61 0.34 13.79 -7.21
CA PRO A 61 1.59 13.82 -6.42
C PRO A 61 1.59 14.83 -5.27
N ALA A 62 0.87 15.95 -5.41
CA ALA A 62 0.73 16.95 -4.34
C ALA A 62 -0.07 16.40 -3.17
N GLN A 63 -1.21 15.76 -3.41
CA GLN A 63 -2.03 15.19 -2.35
C GLN A 63 -1.52 13.84 -1.84
N GLN A 64 -0.72 13.10 -2.62
CA GLN A 64 0.06 11.96 -2.12
C GLN A 64 1.05 12.38 -1.01
N LYS A 65 1.68 13.56 -1.15
CA LYS A 65 2.50 14.14 -0.07
C LYS A 65 1.64 14.47 1.16
N GLN A 66 0.41 14.92 0.97
CA GLN A 66 -0.52 15.17 2.08
C GLN A 66 -0.95 13.86 2.76
N LEU A 67 -1.27 12.80 2.01
CA LEU A 67 -1.52 11.45 2.55
C LEU A 67 -0.36 11.00 3.44
N ALA A 68 0.87 11.08 2.94
CA ALA A 68 2.07 10.70 3.68
C ALA A 68 2.27 11.57 4.94
N ARG A 69 2.00 12.89 4.85
CA ARG A 69 2.07 13.81 5.99
C ARG A 69 1.04 13.44 7.06
N ILE A 70 -0.20 13.20 6.69
CA ILE A 70 -1.29 12.81 7.59
C ILE A 70 -0.91 11.52 8.33
N LEU A 71 -0.48 10.49 7.59
CA LEU A 71 -0.05 9.22 8.18
C LEU A 71 1.07 9.42 9.19
N LYS A 72 2.12 10.18 8.84
CA LYS A 72 3.23 10.47 9.76
C LYS A 72 2.78 11.24 11.00
N ASN A 73 1.93 12.26 10.82
CA ASN A 73 1.49 13.12 11.91
C ASN A 73 0.64 12.38 12.95
N TYR A 74 -0.28 11.52 12.49
CA TYR A 74 -1.21 10.85 13.39
C TYR A 74 -0.73 9.48 13.86
N LEU A 75 -0.01 8.73 13.03
CA LEU A 75 0.45 7.40 13.41
C LEU A 75 1.83 7.44 14.08
N GLY A 76 2.63 8.48 13.86
CA GLY A 76 3.91 8.69 14.53
C GLY A 76 4.76 7.42 14.54
N ASP A 77 5.18 7.01 15.74
CA ASP A 77 6.04 5.85 15.96
C ASP A 77 5.37 4.49 15.68
N TYR A 78 4.04 4.44 15.57
CA TYR A 78 3.37 3.22 15.13
C TYR A 78 3.66 2.93 13.66
N LEU A 79 3.88 3.97 12.84
CA LEU A 79 4.10 3.81 11.41
C LEU A 79 5.50 3.25 11.12
N VAL A 80 5.55 2.15 10.38
CA VAL A 80 6.82 1.60 9.91
C VAL A 80 7.30 2.42 8.71
N THR A 81 8.37 3.20 8.92
CA THR A 81 9.00 4.03 7.87
C THR A 81 10.39 3.56 7.47
N LYS A 82 10.91 2.53 8.15
CA LYS A 82 12.24 1.94 7.93
C LYS A 82 12.12 0.42 8.11
N HIS A 83 13.07 -0.33 7.56
CA HIS A 83 13.19 -1.75 7.87
C HIS A 83 13.39 -1.97 9.38
N LEU A 84 12.73 -2.98 9.93
CA LEU A 84 12.72 -3.27 11.36
C LEU A 84 13.94 -4.06 11.83
N SER A 85 14.67 -4.70 10.91
CA SER A 85 15.83 -5.53 11.22
C SER A 85 16.88 -5.46 10.12
N ASN A 86 18.11 -5.83 10.46
CA ASN A 86 19.21 -6.06 9.51
C ASN A 86 19.12 -7.46 8.87
N GLN A 87 17.96 -8.11 8.93
CA GLN A 87 17.79 -9.43 8.33
C GLN A 87 17.67 -9.32 6.81
N ASP A 88 17.86 -10.47 6.16
CA ASP A 88 17.69 -10.62 4.72
C ASP A 88 16.34 -10.03 4.27
N LEU A 89 16.38 -9.20 3.22
CA LEU A 89 15.20 -8.56 2.63
C LEU A 89 14.18 -9.58 2.08
N HIS A 90 14.59 -10.83 1.90
CA HIS A 90 13.73 -11.92 1.45
C HIS A 90 12.86 -12.54 2.56
N VAL A 91 13.09 -12.22 3.84
CA VAL A 91 12.31 -12.76 4.96
C VAL A 91 11.41 -11.68 5.55
N LEU A 92 10.10 -11.94 5.57
CA LEU A 92 9.14 -11.05 6.22
C LEU A 92 9.22 -11.17 7.76
N PRO A 93 9.13 -10.05 8.50
CA PRO A 93 9.05 -10.10 9.96
C PRO A 93 7.80 -10.83 10.43
N SER A 94 7.89 -11.49 11.58
CA SER A 94 6.74 -12.15 12.18
C SER A 94 5.72 -11.13 12.73
N PRO A 95 4.46 -11.53 12.98
CA PRO A 95 3.52 -10.66 13.68
C PRO A 95 4.02 -10.18 15.05
N GLU A 96 4.85 -10.98 15.72
CA GLU A 96 5.45 -10.65 17.02
C GLU A 96 6.44 -9.48 16.91
N ASP A 97 7.30 -9.52 15.89
CA ASP A 97 8.26 -8.44 15.57
C ASP A 97 7.55 -7.13 15.20
N LEU A 98 6.28 -7.24 14.78
CA LEU A 98 5.42 -6.16 14.30
C LEU A 98 4.37 -5.71 15.32
N LYS A 99 4.47 -6.12 16.58
CA LYS A 99 3.54 -5.63 17.61
C LYS A 99 3.54 -4.11 17.68
N TYR A 100 2.34 -3.54 17.78
CA TYR A 100 2.07 -2.12 17.80
C TYR A 100 2.60 -1.36 16.57
N ARG A 101 2.71 -2.05 15.43
CA ARG A 101 3.12 -1.41 14.16
C ARG A 101 1.95 -1.29 13.18
N VAL A 102 2.02 -0.23 12.39
CA VAL A 102 1.15 0.02 11.25
C VAL A 102 1.98 -0.07 9.98
N LEU A 103 1.59 -0.98 9.10
CA LEU A 103 2.14 -1.14 7.77
C LEU A 103 1.24 -0.43 6.77
N VAL A 104 1.84 0.21 5.76
CA VAL A 104 1.11 0.82 4.66
C VAL A 104 1.44 0.06 3.38
N ARG A 105 0.41 -0.51 2.76
CA ARG A 105 0.50 -1.04 1.40
C ARG A 105 -0.18 -0.03 0.49
N SER A 106 0.60 0.64 -0.36
CA SER A 106 0.05 1.51 -1.40
C SER A 106 0.34 0.92 -2.76
N VAL A 107 -0.69 0.77 -3.57
CA VAL A 107 -0.55 0.43 -4.99
C VAL A 107 -0.83 1.71 -5.77
N PRO A 108 0.16 2.27 -6.49
CA PRO A 108 -0.13 3.32 -7.45
C PRO A 108 -0.93 2.70 -8.60
N VAL A 109 -2.05 3.33 -8.96
CA VAL A 109 -2.82 2.88 -10.13
C VAL A 109 -1.94 3.05 -11.36
N ALA A 110 -1.67 1.93 -12.05
CA ALA A 110 -0.94 1.95 -13.30
C ALA A 110 -1.61 2.95 -14.23
N LYS A 111 -0.86 3.96 -14.69
CA LYS A 111 -1.34 4.86 -15.74
C LYS A 111 -1.84 3.96 -16.87
N SER A 112 -3.12 4.04 -17.21
CA SER A 112 -3.69 3.35 -18.36
C SER A 112 -2.82 3.71 -19.57
N LYS A 113 -1.99 2.75 -20.02
CA LYS A 113 -1.30 2.88 -21.30
C LYS A 113 -2.41 2.93 -22.34
N LYS A 114 -2.60 4.08 -22.99
CA LYS A 114 -3.34 4.13 -24.25
C LYS A 114 -2.64 3.14 -25.19
N SER A 115 -3.41 2.15 -25.62
CA SER A 115 -3.04 1.17 -26.64
C SER A 115 -2.55 1.87 -27.90
N ASN A 116 -1.40 1.45 -28.40
CA ASN A 116 -1.13 1.29 -29.83
C ASN A 116 -0.14 0.14 -29.97
N GLU A 117 -0.66 -1.03 -30.32
CA GLU A 117 0.05 -2.07 -31.08
C GLU A 117 0.42 -1.44 -32.44
N THR A 118 1.50 -1.74 -33.17
CA THR A 118 2.13 -3.01 -33.51
C THR A 118 3.48 -2.72 -34.16
N SER A 119 4.52 -3.51 -33.87
CA SER A 119 5.39 -4.06 -34.93
C SER A 119 6.15 -5.26 -34.39
N SER A 120 5.75 -6.44 -34.85
CA SER A 120 6.48 -7.70 -34.71
C SER A 120 7.79 -7.65 -35.48
N SER A 121 8.81 -8.30 -34.93
CA SER A 121 9.50 -9.36 -35.66
C SER A 121 10.07 -10.36 -34.68
N GLU A 122 9.59 -11.60 -34.81
CA GLU A 122 10.15 -12.82 -34.25
C GLU A 122 11.56 -13.04 -34.79
N GLU A 123 12.45 -13.65 -34.00
CA GLU A 123 13.27 -14.79 -34.42
C GLU A 123 13.63 -15.63 -33.19
N ALA A 124 13.51 -16.96 -33.35
CA ALA A 124 13.77 -17.99 -32.36
C ALA A 124 14.96 -18.86 -32.79
N SER A 125 15.39 -19.75 -31.88
CA SER A 125 16.48 -20.74 -31.93
C SER A 125 17.85 -20.20 -31.50
N GLU A 126 18.63 -20.85 -30.63
CA GLU A 126 18.86 -22.29 -30.52
C GLU A 126 18.82 -22.87 -29.09
N HIS A 127 18.32 -24.09 -29.06
CA HIS A 127 18.29 -25.06 -27.98
C HIS A 127 19.67 -25.71 -27.82
N SER A 128 20.33 -25.57 -26.66
CA SER A 128 21.47 -26.41 -26.29
C SER A 128 21.06 -27.40 -25.20
N SER A 129 21.17 -28.67 -25.58
CA SER A 129 20.71 -29.85 -24.86
C SER A 129 21.51 -30.10 -23.58
N TRP A 130 20.80 -30.30 -22.47
CA TRP A 130 21.37 -30.71 -21.18
C TRP A 130 21.75 -32.19 -21.22
N ASN A 131 22.99 -32.52 -20.84
CA ASN A 131 23.51 -33.89 -20.86
C ASN A 131 23.81 -34.35 -19.41
N PRO A 132 23.07 -35.30 -18.83
CA PRO A 132 23.38 -35.83 -17.51
C PRO A 132 24.22 -37.11 -17.65
N SER A 133 25.40 -37.13 -17.04
CA SER A 133 26.17 -38.37 -16.90
C SER A 133 26.94 -38.43 -15.58
N SER A 134 27.03 -39.66 -15.05
CA SER A 134 27.67 -40.14 -13.80
C SER A 134 26.68 -40.31 -12.64
N LYS A 135 26.38 -41.51 -12.11
CA LYS A 135 27.02 -42.84 -12.14
C LYS A 135 25.98 -43.94 -12.17
#